data_AF-A0A820QUR9-F1
#
_entry.id   AF-A0A820QUR9-F1
#
_cell.length_a   1.000
_cell.length_b   1.000
_cell.length_c   1.000
_cell.angle_alpha   90.00
_cell.angle_beta   90.00
_cell.angle_gamma   90.00
#
_symmetry.space_group_name_H-M   'P 1'
#
loop_
_entity.id
_entity.type
_entity.pdbx_description
1 polymer ?
#
loop_
_entity_poly.entity_id
_entity_poly.type
_entity_poly.pdbx_seq_one_letter_code
_entity_poly.pdbx_strand_id
1 'polypeptide(L)'
;MIFLAVTHLLGGNLYVYLSLKADAITRTTRYPLFFVFSVVCAIGLVIYACIIWRWLIERRGQKLQSEPIEQKTALSDVIETFKIALRLLKSRNMLLLLIPFAYTGFSQTFFQTVYATCIGHTIKYGRTRKRLIGLHGVLVEKLLGGGLFGFITKPKTSSQCALVILIGFFLQSIFYYSAWINFPADAPANETNAESYFQFSSSTSQVIAFVGSFIVGLGDSALNTQLFTVLASQFKHSSASAFALFQLVQGIASAIAYSYAGSLDLQYQLLVVVIFLILNALAFFCVLFDKTISQPLKVGLAQENEAYPLLTAL
;
A
#
# COMPACT_ATOMS: atom_id res chain seq x y z
N MET A 1 -7.16 -0.02 13.03
CA MET A 1 -7.10 -0.92 11.86
C MET A 1 -5.70 -0.95 11.23
N ILE A 2 -5.08 0.19 10.90
CA ILE A 2 -3.71 0.27 10.34
C ILE A 2 -2.66 -0.36 11.27
N PHE A 3 -2.74 -0.11 12.58
CA PHE A 3 -1.78 -0.67 13.55
C PHE A 3 -1.82 -2.22 13.60
N LEU A 4 -3.02 -2.82 13.60
CA LEU A 4 -3.22 -4.27 13.57
C LEU A 4 -2.74 -4.90 12.24
N ALA A 5 -2.96 -4.25 11.10
CA ALA A 5 -2.48 -4.74 9.81
C ALA A 5 -0.95 -4.74 9.70
N VAL A 6 -0.29 -3.73 10.27
CA VAL A 6 1.20 -3.63 10.30
C VAL A 6 1.79 -4.69 11.23
N THR A 7 1.18 -4.97 12.39
CA THR A 7 1.67 -6.02 13.31
C THR A 7 1.52 -7.43 12.72
N HIS A 8 0.51 -7.67 11.89
CA HIS A 8 0.29 -8.97 11.24
C HIS A 8 1.34 -9.30 10.17
N LEU A 9 1.84 -8.29 9.44
CA LEU A 9 2.90 -8.48 8.45
C LEU A 9 4.25 -8.77 9.12
N LEU A 10 4.59 -8.07 10.23
CA LEU A 10 5.82 -8.29 11.01
C LEU A 10 5.93 -9.72 11.51
N GLY A 11 4.88 -10.16 12.21
CA GLY A 11 4.82 -11.51 12.76
C GLY A 11 4.89 -12.57 11.67
N GLY A 12 4.19 -12.35 10.54
CA GLY A 12 4.17 -13.28 9.43
C GLY A 12 5.52 -13.42 8.73
N ASN A 13 6.17 -12.28 8.41
CA ASN A 13 7.48 -12.26 7.77
C ASN A 13 8.57 -12.84 8.67
N LEU A 14 8.52 -12.54 9.97
CA LEU A 14 9.42 -13.13 10.97
C LEU A 14 9.19 -14.64 11.11
N TYR A 15 7.93 -15.10 11.12
CA TYR A 15 7.60 -16.52 11.17
C TYR A 15 8.14 -17.27 9.94
N VAL A 16 8.00 -16.69 8.74
CA VAL A 16 8.59 -17.24 7.50
C VAL A 16 10.11 -17.36 7.62
N TYR A 17 10.78 -16.32 8.13
CA TYR A 17 12.24 -16.32 8.33
C TYR A 17 12.70 -17.42 9.28
N LEU A 18 11.98 -17.65 10.39
CA LEU A 18 12.32 -18.64 11.40
C LEU A 18 11.95 -20.08 11.00
N SER A 19 10.91 -20.25 10.19
CA SER A 19 10.37 -21.56 9.80
C SER A 19 11.06 -22.15 8.57
N LEU A 20 11.53 -21.33 7.64
CA LEU A 20 12.24 -21.78 6.45
C LEU A 20 13.71 -22.09 6.80
N LYS A 21 14.01 -23.34 7.15
CA LYS A 21 15.38 -23.82 7.44
C LYS A 21 16.01 -24.65 6.31
N ALA A 22 15.21 -25.08 5.33
CA ALA A 22 15.63 -25.98 4.26
C ALA A 22 15.83 -25.26 2.92
N ASP A 23 16.61 -25.89 2.05
CA ASP A 23 17.03 -25.34 0.76
C ASP A 23 15.89 -25.29 -0.27
N ALA A 24 14.96 -26.24 -0.15
CA ALA A 24 13.77 -26.33 -0.98
C ALA A 24 12.50 -26.16 -0.12
N ILE A 25 11.53 -25.42 -0.65
CA ILE A 25 10.20 -25.29 -0.06
C ILE A 25 9.46 -26.61 -0.31
N THR A 26 9.66 -27.56 0.59
CA THR A 26 9.06 -28.90 0.51
C THR A 26 7.64 -28.86 1.09
N ARG A 27 6.79 -29.82 0.69
CA ARG A 27 5.42 -29.97 1.21
C ARG A 27 5.36 -29.95 2.75
N THR A 28 6.32 -30.57 3.41
CA THR A 28 6.48 -30.65 4.87
C THR A 28 6.64 -29.29 5.54
N THR A 29 7.26 -28.30 4.87
CA THR A 29 7.41 -26.93 5.40
C THR A 29 6.24 -26.04 4.96
N ARG A 30 5.72 -26.27 3.76
CA ARG A 30 4.65 -25.47 3.15
C ARG A 30 3.31 -25.63 3.88
N TYR A 31 2.86 -26.85 4.16
CA TYR A 31 1.55 -27.07 4.80
C TYR A 31 1.43 -26.45 6.19
N PRO A 32 2.41 -26.57 7.10
CA PRO A 32 2.36 -25.88 8.39
C PRO A 32 2.28 -24.36 8.26
N LEU A 33 3.05 -23.77 7.32
CA LEU A 33 2.99 -22.33 7.03
C LEU A 33 1.58 -21.89 6.63
N PHE A 34 0.97 -22.56 5.63
CA PHE A 34 -0.39 -22.24 5.20
C PHE A 34 -1.43 -22.50 6.29
N PHE A 35 -1.25 -23.56 7.09
CA PHE A 35 -2.15 -23.89 8.19
C PHE A 35 -2.15 -22.80 9.26
N VAL A 36 -0.96 -22.39 9.74
CA VAL A 36 -0.82 -21.32 10.75
C VAL A 36 -1.43 -20.01 10.24
N PHE A 37 -1.12 -19.61 9.00
CA PHE A 37 -1.72 -18.39 8.43
C PHE A 37 -3.24 -18.49 8.29
N SER A 38 -3.78 -19.64 7.88
CA SER A 38 -5.23 -19.85 7.75
C SER A 38 -5.94 -19.78 9.10
N VAL A 39 -5.35 -20.38 10.15
CA VAL A 39 -5.90 -20.31 11.52
C VAL A 39 -5.90 -18.87 12.04
N VAL A 40 -4.80 -18.14 11.86
CA VAL A 40 -4.71 -16.72 12.27
C VAL A 40 -5.73 -15.87 11.51
N CYS A 41 -5.88 -16.08 10.20
CA CYS A 41 -6.90 -15.40 9.39
C CYS A 41 -8.33 -15.74 9.85
N ALA A 42 -8.61 -17.01 10.17
CA ALA A 42 -9.92 -17.44 10.66
C ALA A 42 -10.27 -16.80 12.01
N ILE A 43 -9.32 -16.77 12.95
CA ILE A 43 -9.48 -16.08 14.24
C ILE A 43 -9.73 -14.59 14.02
N GLY A 44 -8.94 -13.95 13.15
CA GLY A 44 -9.13 -12.53 12.80
C GLY A 44 -10.51 -12.25 12.22
N LEU A 45 -11.01 -13.13 11.35
CA LEU A 45 -12.36 -13.04 10.77
C LEU A 45 -13.46 -13.20 11.83
N VAL A 46 -13.31 -14.16 12.74
CA VAL A 46 -14.25 -14.36 13.86
C VAL A 46 -14.30 -13.13 14.76
N ILE A 47 -13.14 -12.59 15.16
CA ILE A 47 -13.07 -11.36 15.96
C ILE A 47 -13.74 -10.20 15.24
N TYR A 48 -13.45 -10.02 13.95
CA TYR A 48 -14.05 -8.95 13.15
C TYR A 48 -15.57 -9.12 13.03
N ALA A 49 -16.06 -10.34 12.82
CA ALA A 49 -17.48 -10.65 12.80
C ALA A 49 -18.13 -10.36 14.15
N CYS A 50 -17.51 -10.73 15.28
CA CYS A 50 -18.01 -10.41 16.61
C CYS A 50 -18.10 -8.90 16.86
N ILE A 51 -17.11 -8.12 16.41
CA ILE A 51 -17.12 -6.65 16.53
C ILE A 51 -18.26 -6.04 15.72
N ILE A 52 -18.41 -6.46 14.45
CA ILE A 52 -19.52 -6.00 13.59
C ILE A 52 -20.87 -6.39 14.20
N TRP A 53 -20.99 -7.63 14.67
CA TRP A 53 -22.21 -8.15 15.27
C TRP A 53 -22.61 -7.35 16.51
N ARG A 54 -21.65 -7.06 17.40
CA ARG A 54 -21.87 -6.21 18.56
C ARG A 54 -22.33 -4.81 18.17
N TRP A 55 -21.64 -4.17 17.22
CA TRP A 55 -22.00 -2.83 16.74
C TRP A 55 -23.39 -2.79 16.08
N LEU A 56 -23.77 -3.84 15.34
CA LEU A 56 -25.09 -3.97 14.75
C LEU A 56 -26.20 -4.07 15.82
N ILE A 57 -25.97 -4.86 16.88
CA ILE A 57 -26.92 -4.98 18.00
C ILE A 57 -27.10 -3.63 18.70
N GLU A 58 -26.00 -2.93 19.00
CA GLU A 58 -26.02 -1.62 19.65
C GLU A 58 -26.81 -0.59 18.80
N ARG A 59 -26.62 -0.58 17.47
CA ARG A 59 -27.41 0.28 16.55
C ARG A 59 -28.89 -0.11 16.47
N ARG A 60 -29.21 -1.41 16.55
CA ARG A 60 -30.61 -1.88 16.54
C ARG A 60 -31.35 -1.45 17.80
N GLY A 61 -30.68 -1.48 18.95
CA GLY A 61 -31.21 -1.01 20.24
C GLY A 61 -31.55 0.49 20.24
N GLN A 62 -30.71 1.33 19.61
CA GLN A 62 -30.97 2.77 19.51
C GLN A 62 -32.10 3.13 18.51
N LYS A 63 -32.25 2.35 17.43
CA LYS A 63 -33.26 2.60 16.38
C LYS A 63 -34.70 2.24 16.75
N LEU A 64 -34.92 1.54 17.87
CA LEU A 64 -36.26 1.18 18.36
C LEU A 64 -37.00 2.36 19.03
N GLN A 65 -36.35 3.52 19.24
CA GLN A 65 -36.93 4.68 19.93
C GLN A 65 -37.31 5.87 19.01
N SER A 66 -37.02 5.84 17.71
CA SER A 66 -37.29 6.98 16.81
C SER A 66 -37.70 6.55 15.39
N GLU A 67 -39.00 6.69 15.10
CA GLU A 67 -39.71 6.84 13.79
C GLU A 67 -39.36 5.93 12.58
N PRO A 68 -40.25 5.80 11.56
CA PRO A 68 -40.19 4.69 10.61
C PRO A 68 -38.98 4.83 9.69
N ILE A 69 -38.08 3.84 9.78
CA ILE A 69 -36.82 3.80 9.07
C ILE A 69 -37.10 3.55 7.58
N GLU A 70 -36.80 4.53 6.73
CA GLU A 70 -36.52 4.29 5.32
C GLU A 70 -35.34 3.30 5.28
N GLN A 71 -35.65 2.04 4.98
CA GLN A 71 -34.75 0.91 5.10
C GLN A 71 -33.76 0.92 3.92
N LYS A 72 -32.83 1.88 3.88
CA LYS A 72 -31.69 1.82 2.96
C LYS A 72 -30.92 0.55 3.26
N THR A 73 -31.15 -0.48 2.44
CA THR A 73 -30.41 -1.74 2.48
C THR A 73 -28.92 -1.47 2.36
N ALA A 74 -28.07 -2.25 3.02
CA ALA A 74 -26.61 -2.13 2.90
C ALA A 74 -26.12 -2.12 1.43
N LEU A 75 -26.87 -2.79 0.54
CA LEU A 75 -26.64 -2.72 -0.91
C LEU A 75 -26.89 -1.33 -1.51
N SER A 76 -27.92 -0.60 -1.09
CA SER A 76 -28.13 0.76 -1.58
C SER A 76 -27.01 1.71 -1.14
N ASP A 77 -26.49 1.54 0.08
CA ASP A 77 -25.37 2.33 0.58
C ASP A 77 -24.06 2.03 -0.18
N VAL A 78 -23.80 0.77 -0.53
CA VAL A 78 -22.67 0.37 -1.38
C VAL A 78 -22.81 0.96 -2.79
N ILE A 79 -24.00 0.86 -3.38
CA ILE A 79 -24.29 1.42 -4.71
C ILE A 79 -24.16 2.94 -4.69
N GLU A 80 -24.63 3.61 -3.64
CA GLU A 80 -24.50 5.05 -3.46
C GLU A 80 -23.04 5.48 -3.30
N THR A 81 -22.27 4.77 -2.49
CA THR A 81 -20.82 4.99 -2.33
C THR A 81 -20.09 4.83 -3.65
N PHE A 82 -20.44 3.81 -4.45
CA PHE A 82 -19.89 3.58 -5.78
C PHE A 82 -20.27 4.70 -6.76
N LYS A 83 -21.54 5.14 -6.76
CA LYS A 83 -21.98 6.31 -7.56
C LYS A 83 -21.22 7.57 -7.18
N ILE A 84 -20.98 7.80 -5.89
CA ILE A 84 -20.17 8.92 -5.40
C ILE A 84 -18.73 8.78 -5.89
N ALA A 85 -18.14 7.58 -5.84
CA ALA A 85 -16.80 7.32 -6.38
C ALA A 85 -16.72 7.63 -7.89
N LEU A 86 -17.72 7.24 -8.68
CA LEU A 86 -17.81 7.59 -10.11
C LEU A 86 -17.96 9.10 -10.35
N ARG A 87 -18.66 9.82 -9.47
CA ARG A 87 -18.73 11.29 -9.53
C ARG A 87 -17.37 11.92 -9.17
N LEU A 88 -16.68 11.38 -8.17
CA LEU A 88 -15.34 11.84 -7.78
C LEU A 88 -14.34 11.67 -8.91
N LEU A 89 -14.44 10.62 -9.72
CA LEU A 89 -13.61 10.42 -10.92
C LEU A 89 -13.70 11.57 -11.94
N LYS A 90 -14.77 12.36 -11.94
CA LYS A 90 -14.88 13.54 -12.82
C LYS A 90 -14.08 14.73 -12.31
N SER A 91 -13.63 14.71 -11.05
CA SER A 91 -12.83 15.79 -10.49
C SER A 91 -11.38 15.69 -10.96
N ARG A 92 -10.81 16.83 -11.35
CA ARG A 92 -9.41 16.94 -11.78
C ARG A 92 -8.43 16.41 -10.72
N ASN A 93 -8.71 16.68 -9.45
CA ASN A 93 -7.90 16.21 -8.31
C ASN A 93 -7.87 14.69 -8.24
N MET A 94 -9.02 14.04 -8.36
CA MET A 94 -9.09 12.59 -8.30
C MET A 94 -8.39 11.96 -9.50
N LEU A 95 -8.57 12.51 -10.72
CA LEU A 95 -7.88 12.02 -11.92
C LEU A 95 -6.35 12.07 -11.79
N LEU A 96 -5.82 13.16 -11.22
CA LEU A 96 -4.38 13.25 -10.93
C LEU A 96 -3.96 12.22 -9.88
N LEU A 97 -4.78 11.96 -8.86
CA LEU A 97 -4.49 10.99 -7.80
C LEU A 97 -4.59 9.53 -8.24
N LEU A 98 -5.27 9.21 -9.35
CA LEU A 98 -5.27 7.86 -9.92
C LEU A 98 -3.86 7.36 -10.24
N ILE A 99 -2.96 8.28 -10.63
CA ILE A 99 -1.56 7.97 -10.96
C ILE A 99 -0.81 7.48 -9.69
N PRO A 100 -0.76 8.25 -8.58
CA PRO A 100 -0.27 7.75 -7.29
C PRO A 100 -0.91 6.44 -6.83
N PHE A 101 -2.24 6.27 -6.99
CA PHE A 101 -2.91 5.03 -6.61
C PHE A 101 -2.37 3.84 -7.41
N ALA A 102 -2.25 3.98 -8.73
CA ALA A 102 -1.68 2.94 -9.58
C ALA A 102 -0.21 2.67 -9.22
N TYR A 103 0.59 3.71 -9.00
CA TYR A 103 2.00 3.58 -8.58
C TYR A 103 2.12 2.74 -7.29
N THR A 104 1.27 2.97 -6.28
CA THR A 104 1.32 2.16 -5.05
C THR A 104 1.07 0.67 -5.32
N GLY A 105 0.18 0.32 -6.26
CA GLY A 105 -0.09 -1.07 -6.63
C GLY A 105 1.10 -1.71 -7.36
N PHE A 106 1.67 -1.01 -8.35
CA PHE A 106 2.87 -1.46 -9.07
C PHE A 106 4.08 -1.62 -8.14
N SER A 107 4.36 -0.59 -7.32
CA SER A 107 5.48 -0.59 -6.37
C SER A 107 5.33 -1.72 -5.34
N GLN A 108 4.14 -1.86 -4.74
CA GLN A 108 3.89 -2.90 -3.75
C GLN A 108 4.07 -4.30 -4.32
N THR A 109 3.54 -4.55 -5.52
CA THR A 109 3.72 -5.86 -6.16
C THR A 109 5.19 -6.11 -6.49
N PHE A 110 5.92 -5.08 -6.93
CA PHE A 110 7.33 -5.20 -7.21
C PHE A 110 8.14 -5.60 -5.97
N PHE A 111 8.09 -4.85 -4.87
CA PHE A 111 8.93 -5.19 -3.72
C PHE A 111 8.43 -6.45 -2.98
N GLN A 112 7.12 -6.66 -2.84
CA GLN A 112 6.58 -7.83 -2.11
C GLN A 112 6.72 -9.14 -2.87
N THR A 113 6.67 -9.09 -4.21
CA THR A 113 6.69 -10.30 -5.04
C THR A 113 7.96 -10.40 -5.84
N VAL A 114 8.20 -9.47 -6.76
CA VAL A 114 9.29 -9.55 -7.75
C VAL A 114 10.64 -9.52 -7.05
N TYR A 115 10.89 -8.54 -6.20
CA TYR A 115 12.14 -8.40 -5.48
C TYR A 115 12.37 -9.53 -4.47
N ALA A 116 11.32 -9.95 -3.76
CA ALA A 116 11.33 -11.12 -2.90
C ALA A 116 11.70 -12.41 -3.67
N THR A 117 11.14 -12.60 -4.88
CA THR A 117 11.49 -13.73 -5.74
C THR A 117 12.94 -13.65 -6.19
N CYS A 118 13.46 -12.48 -6.56
CA CYS A 118 14.87 -12.31 -6.90
C CYS A 118 15.79 -12.77 -5.75
N ILE A 119 15.50 -12.36 -4.51
CA ILE A 119 16.23 -12.81 -3.31
C ILE A 119 16.15 -14.34 -3.15
N GLY A 120 14.97 -14.91 -3.31
CA GLY A 120 14.74 -16.35 -3.17
C GLY A 120 15.34 -17.20 -4.30
N HIS A 121 15.50 -16.63 -5.49
CA HIS A 121 16.00 -17.30 -6.69
C HIS A 121 17.51 -17.12 -6.90
N THR A 122 18.15 -16.18 -6.19
CA THR A 122 19.60 -15.99 -6.25
C THR A 122 20.33 -17.12 -5.53
N ILE A 123 20.84 -18.10 -6.27
CA ILE A 123 21.49 -19.29 -5.70
C ILE A 123 22.77 -18.92 -4.92
N LYS A 124 23.47 -17.86 -5.34
CA LYS A 124 24.67 -17.31 -4.66
C LYS A 124 24.42 -16.92 -3.20
N TYR A 125 23.16 -16.68 -2.79
CA TYR A 125 22.79 -16.41 -1.40
C TYR A 125 22.84 -17.64 -0.49
N GLY A 126 23.21 -18.78 -1.05
CA GLY A 126 23.44 -20.01 -0.34
C GLY A 126 22.19 -20.86 -0.19
N ARG A 127 22.37 -21.92 0.60
CA ARG A 127 21.40 -22.99 0.84
C ARG A 127 20.13 -22.47 1.52
N THR A 128 20.26 -21.58 2.51
CA THR A 128 19.12 -21.00 3.23
C THR A 128 18.47 -19.79 2.56
N ARG A 129 18.69 -19.51 1.26
CA ARG A 129 18.22 -18.28 0.58
C ARG A 129 16.71 -18.02 0.69
N LYS A 130 15.88 -19.06 0.72
CA LYS A 130 14.42 -18.92 0.80
C LYS A 130 13.95 -18.27 2.10
N ARG A 131 14.69 -18.44 3.20
CA ARG A 131 14.38 -17.76 4.47
C ARG A 131 14.57 -16.26 4.38
N LEU A 132 15.50 -15.81 3.54
CA LEU A 132 15.86 -14.39 3.38
C LEU A 132 14.70 -13.56 2.83
N ILE A 133 13.73 -14.21 2.17
CA ILE A 133 12.46 -13.59 1.77
C ILE A 133 11.71 -13.06 3.01
N GLY A 134 11.68 -13.83 4.10
CA GLY A 134 11.07 -13.41 5.36
C GLY A 134 11.83 -12.23 5.99
N LEU A 135 13.17 -12.25 5.95
CA LEU A 135 13.98 -11.13 6.44
C LEU A 135 13.78 -9.86 5.62
N HIS A 136 13.72 -9.98 4.30
CA HIS A 136 13.33 -8.90 3.41
C HIS A 136 11.98 -8.31 3.81
N GLY A 137 10.97 -9.17 4.01
CA GLY A 137 9.64 -8.74 4.45
C GLY A 137 9.68 -7.93 5.75
N VAL A 138 10.42 -8.38 6.76
CA VAL A 138 10.60 -7.64 8.02
C VAL A 138 11.24 -6.26 7.80
N LEU A 139 12.23 -6.16 6.91
CA LEU A 139 12.94 -4.89 6.65
C LEU A 139 12.11 -3.88 5.84
N VAL A 140 11.22 -4.37 4.98
CA VAL A 140 10.30 -3.54 4.19
C VAL A 140 9.22 -2.88 5.04
N GLU A 141 9.00 -3.36 6.27
CA GLU A 141 7.89 -2.91 7.06
C GLU A 141 7.98 -1.46 7.52
N LYS A 142 6.82 -0.81 7.52
CA LYS A 142 6.69 0.65 7.59
C LYS A 142 6.70 1.21 9.01
N LEU A 143 7.01 0.39 10.03
CA LEU A 143 6.87 0.82 11.43
C LEU A 143 7.73 2.05 11.74
N LEU A 144 8.96 2.08 11.23
CA LEU A 144 9.89 3.20 11.43
C LEU A 144 9.54 4.41 10.57
N GLY A 145 9.19 4.21 9.30
CA GLY A 145 8.88 5.30 8.38
C GLY A 145 7.56 6.02 8.72
N GLY A 146 6.54 5.29 9.18
CA GLY A 146 5.20 5.84 9.40
C GLY A 146 5.18 6.84 10.56
N GLY A 147 5.94 6.55 11.61
CA GLY A 147 6.17 7.49 12.71
C GLY A 147 6.94 8.72 12.22
N LEU A 148 8.13 8.51 11.64
CA LEU A 148 9.04 9.59 11.24
C LEU A 148 8.37 10.63 10.32
N PHE A 149 7.77 10.19 9.21
CA PHE A 149 7.18 11.09 8.23
C PHE A 149 5.82 11.66 8.67
N GLY A 150 5.11 10.95 9.58
CA GLY A 150 3.91 11.46 10.23
C GLY A 150 4.19 12.63 11.18
N PHE A 151 5.39 12.69 11.78
CA PHE A 151 5.82 13.82 12.60
C PHE A 151 6.33 15.00 11.75
N ILE A 152 7.13 14.74 10.71
CA ILE A 152 7.70 15.78 9.82
C ILE A 152 6.60 16.62 9.15
N THR A 153 5.41 16.05 8.96
CA THR A 153 4.26 16.73 8.34
C THR A 153 3.42 17.55 9.32
N LYS A 154 3.84 17.73 10.57
CA LYS A 154 3.15 18.58 11.55
C LYS A 154 4.01 19.83 11.85
N PRO A 155 3.57 21.05 11.51
CA PRO A 155 2.27 21.45 10.93
C PRO A 155 2.18 21.28 9.40
N LYS A 156 1.06 20.77 8.87
CA LYS A 156 0.89 20.40 7.44
C LYS A 156 0.98 21.59 6.48
N THR A 157 2.19 21.96 6.08
CA THR A 157 2.43 22.94 5.00
C THR A 157 2.69 22.22 3.68
N SER A 158 2.31 22.84 2.55
CA SER A 158 2.56 22.26 1.22
C SER A 158 4.06 22.02 0.97
N SER A 159 4.93 22.88 1.50
CA SER A 159 6.39 22.73 1.37
C SER A 159 6.94 21.51 2.11
N GLN A 160 6.44 21.22 3.32
CA GLN A 160 6.85 20.01 4.06
C GLN A 160 6.31 18.73 3.41
N CYS A 161 5.08 18.77 2.88
CA CYS A 161 4.53 17.65 2.12
C CYS A 161 5.37 17.37 0.87
N ALA A 162 5.73 18.42 0.12
CA ALA A 162 6.61 18.32 -1.05
C ALA A 162 8.00 17.75 -0.69
N LEU A 163 8.59 18.17 0.44
CA LEU A 163 9.86 17.64 0.92
C LEU A 163 9.78 16.14 1.21
N VAL A 164 8.72 15.66 1.87
CA VAL A 164 8.55 14.23 2.15
C VAL A 164 8.32 13.44 0.86
N ILE A 165 7.61 14.01 -0.13
CA ILE A 165 7.47 13.39 -1.47
C ILE A 165 8.83 13.27 -2.15
N LEU A 166 9.67 14.30 -2.11
CA LEU A 166 11.03 14.25 -2.67
C LEU A 166 11.88 13.19 -1.98
N ILE A 167 11.87 13.13 -0.65
CA ILE A 167 12.59 12.09 0.10
C ILE A 167 12.10 10.70 -0.34
N GLY A 168 10.78 10.49 -0.39
CA GLY A 168 10.20 9.24 -0.84
C GLY A 168 10.60 8.87 -2.27
N PHE A 169 10.60 9.86 -3.18
CA PHE A 169 11.01 9.71 -4.57
C PHE A 169 12.48 9.27 -4.69
N PHE A 170 13.39 9.93 -3.97
CA PHE A 170 14.81 9.59 -4.01
C PHE A 170 15.10 8.23 -3.38
N LEU A 171 14.50 7.92 -2.22
CA LEU A 171 14.64 6.60 -1.59
C LEU A 171 14.17 5.49 -2.52
N GLN A 172 13.00 5.65 -3.14
CA GLN A 172 12.48 4.68 -4.11
C GLN A 172 13.36 4.55 -5.35
N SER A 173 13.88 5.67 -5.87
CA SER A 173 14.80 5.66 -7.01
C SER A 173 16.10 4.90 -6.69
N ILE A 174 16.68 5.14 -5.51
CA ILE A 174 17.87 4.42 -5.01
C ILE A 174 17.57 2.93 -4.90
N PHE A 175 16.41 2.56 -4.37
CA PHE A 175 15.99 1.16 -4.30
C PHE A 175 15.89 0.51 -5.69
N TYR A 176 15.15 1.09 -6.62
CA TYR A 176 15.00 0.51 -7.97
C TYR A 176 16.34 0.42 -8.71
N TYR A 177 17.20 1.42 -8.56
CA TYR A 177 18.55 1.38 -9.11
C TYR A 177 19.39 0.27 -8.46
N SER A 178 19.35 0.15 -7.12
CA SER A 178 20.04 -0.93 -6.40
C SER A 178 19.55 -2.32 -6.83
N ALA A 179 18.25 -2.47 -7.09
CA ALA A 179 17.67 -3.73 -7.57
C ALA A 179 18.21 -4.08 -8.96
N TRP A 180 18.30 -3.08 -9.84
CA TRP A 180 18.82 -3.24 -11.20
C TRP A 180 20.29 -3.68 -11.23
N ILE A 181 21.14 -3.08 -10.41
CA ILE A 181 22.57 -3.43 -10.36
C ILE A 181 22.87 -4.71 -9.58
N ASN A 182 21.97 -5.16 -8.71
CA ASN A 182 22.22 -6.29 -7.81
C ASN A 182 21.72 -7.63 -8.37
N PHE A 183 20.62 -7.63 -9.14
CA PHE A 183 19.99 -8.86 -9.64
C PHE A 183 20.10 -9.02 -11.16
N PRO A 184 20.23 -10.27 -11.66
CA PRO A 184 20.16 -10.55 -13.09
C PRO A 184 18.72 -10.44 -13.61
N ALA A 185 18.59 -10.36 -14.94
CA ALA A 185 17.31 -10.12 -15.62
C ALA A 185 16.27 -11.24 -15.41
N ASP A 186 16.73 -12.49 -15.32
CA ASP A 186 15.93 -13.71 -15.20
C ASP A 186 15.53 -14.07 -13.76
N ALA A 187 16.09 -13.38 -12.75
CA ALA A 187 15.88 -13.66 -11.33
C ALA A 187 14.40 -13.69 -10.87
N PRO A 188 13.48 -12.87 -11.41
CA PRO A 188 12.06 -12.98 -11.05
C PRO A 188 11.43 -14.32 -11.45
N ALA A 189 11.85 -14.87 -12.59
CA ALA A 189 11.22 -16.05 -13.19
C ALA A 189 11.90 -17.36 -12.78
N ASN A 190 13.23 -17.38 -12.72
CA ASN A 190 14.00 -18.62 -12.58
C ASN A 190 15.06 -18.53 -11.48
N GLU A 191 15.38 -19.68 -10.87
CA GLU A 191 16.56 -19.79 -10.02
C GLU A 191 17.82 -19.66 -10.86
N THR A 192 18.72 -18.75 -10.46
CA THR A 192 19.85 -18.35 -11.31
C THR A 192 21.14 -18.21 -10.52
N ASN A 193 22.24 -18.60 -11.17
CA ASN A 193 23.61 -18.35 -10.74
C ASN A 193 24.25 -17.18 -11.50
N ALA A 194 23.51 -16.56 -12.42
CA ALA A 194 24.01 -15.46 -13.23
C ALA A 194 24.43 -14.28 -12.36
N GLU A 195 25.43 -13.56 -12.84
CA GLU A 195 25.85 -12.30 -12.22
C GLU A 195 24.93 -11.17 -12.67
N SER A 196 24.88 -10.09 -11.90
CA SER A 196 24.10 -8.93 -12.30
C SER A 196 24.68 -8.30 -13.57
N TYR A 197 23.86 -7.47 -14.23
CA TYR A 197 24.19 -6.87 -15.52
C TYR A 197 25.47 -6.01 -15.48
N PHE A 198 25.88 -5.52 -14.31
CA PHE A 198 27.11 -4.76 -14.11
C PHE A 198 28.20 -5.61 -13.44
N GLN A 199 29.23 -5.96 -14.22
CA GLN A 199 30.43 -6.68 -13.77
C GLN A 199 31.24 -5.97 -12.66
N PHE A 200 30.89 -4.74 -12.28
CA PHE A 200 31.56 -4.01 -11.19
C PHE A 200 31.32 -4.67 -9.82
N SER A 201 30.20 -5.38 -9.65
CA SER A 201 29.95 -6.23 -8.49
C SER A 201 30.00 -7.67 -8.94
N SER A 202 31.16 -8.30 -8.86
CA SER A 202 31.44 -9.68 -9.31
C SER A 202 30.62 -10.75 -8.55
N SER A 203 29.63 -10.37 -7.75
CA SER A 203 28.68 -11.24 -7.06
C SER A 203 27.48 -10.43 -6.56
N THR A 204 26.26 -10.88 -6.87
CA THR A 204 25.03 -10.39 -6.25
C THR A 204 25.20 -10.32 -4.73
N SER A 205 25.09 -9.12 -4.16
CA SER A 205 25.41 -8.85 -2.77
C SER A 205 24.16 -8.93 -1.90
N GLN A 206 24.20 -9.77 -0.86
CA GLN A 206 23.14 -9.85 0.14
C GLN A 206 22.97 -8.52 0.89
N VAL A 207 24.07 -7.81 1.14
CA VAL A 207 24.06 -6.53 1.87
C VAL A 207 23.29 -5.49 1.07
N ILE A 208 23.57 -5.36 -0.23
CA ILE A 208 22.85 -4.42 -1.11
C ILE A 208 21.36 -4.75 -1.14
N ALA A 209 21.00 -6.04 -1.17
CA ALA A 209 19.59 -6.46 -1.16
C ALA A 209 18.86 -6.05 0.13
N PHE A 210 19.47 -6.24 1.30
CA PHE A 210 18.82 -5.90 2.57
C PHE A 210 18.82 -4.41 2.85
N VAL A 211 19.89 -3.69 2.50
CA VAL A 211 19.89 -2.22 2.54
C VAL A 211 18.80 -1.67 1.62
N GLY A 212 18.67 -2.20 0.40
CA GLY A 212 17.58 -1.88 -0.51
C GLY A 212 16.20 -2.15 0.09
N SER A 213 16.02 -3.30 0.74
CA SER A 213 14.77 -3.69 1.43
C SER A 213 14.36 -2.68 2.51
N PHE A 214 15.32 -2.18 3.28
CA PHE A 214 15.06 -1.16 4.29
C PHE A 214 14.74 0.20 3.64
N ILE A 215 15.48 0.59 2.60
CA ILE A 215 15.29 1.86 1.87
C ILE A 215 13.89 1.92 1.24
N VAL A 216 13.42 0.83 0.60
CA VAL A 216 12.06 0.79 0.03
C VAL A 216 11.00 0.90 1.12
N GLY A 217 11.20 0.28 2.28
CA GLY A 217 10.27 0.41 3.41
C GLY A 217 10.13 1.86 3.88
N LEU A 218 11.25 2.60 3.97
CA LEU A 218 11.23 4.03 4.29
C LEU A 218 10.57 4.87 3.18
N GLY A 219 10.96 4.66 1.93
CA GLY A 219 10.44 5.41 0.79
C GLY A 219 8.95 5.21 0.57
N ASP A 220 8.49 3.96 0.64
CA ASP A 220 7.08 3.60 0.52
C ASP A 220 6.26 4.18 1.69
N SER A 221 6.82 4.18 2.91
CA SER A 221 6.16 4.83 4.04
C SER A 221 6.04 6.34 3.87
N ALA A 222 7.06 7.02 3.32
CA ALA A 222 7.01 8.45 3.04
C ALA A 222 5.88 8.77 2.04
N LEU A 223 5.87 8.09 0.89
CA LEU A 223 4.88 8.34 -0.17
C LEU A 223 3.46 7.98 0.26
N ASN A 224 3.25 6.87 0.96
CA ASN A 224 1.91 6.50 1.46
C ASN A 224 1.38 7.46 2.52
N THR A 225 2.25 7.98 3.41
CA THR A 225 1.85 8.99 4.40
C THR A 225 1.34 10.25 3.71
N GLN A 226 1.98 10.65 2.62
CA GLN A 226 1.56 11.80 1.81
C GLN A 226 0.26 11.52 1.07
N LEU A 227 0.12 10.33 0.49
CA LEU A 227 -1.12 9.90 -0.16
C LEU A 227 -2.32 9.98 0.77
N PHE A 228 -2.21 9.41 1.97
CA PHE A 228 -3.27 9.45 2.97
C PHE A 228 -3.53 10.86 3.49
N THR A 229 -2.48 11.69 3.60
CA THR A 229 -2.63 13.09 4.01
C THR A 229 -3.42 13.89 3.00
N VAL A 230 -3.13 13.74 1.70
CA VAL A 230 -3.85 14.41 0.61
C VAL A 230 -5.29 13.90 0.48
N LEU A 231 -5.49 12.58 0.54
CA LEU A 231 -6.83 11.98 0.55
C LEU A 231 -7.69 12.51 1.70
N ALA A 232 -7.13 12.56 2.91
CA ALA A 232 -7.83 13.02 4.10
C ALA A 232 -8.12 14.53 4.09
N SER A 233 -7.24 15.35 3.49
CA SER A 233 -7.44 16.80 3.41
C SER A 233 -8.42 17.20 2.31
N GLN A 234 -8.35 16.59 1.13
CA GLN A 234 -9.15 16.99 -0.03
C GLN A 234 -10.56 16.38 -0.07
N PHE A 235 -10.75 15.18 0.49
CA PHE A 235 -12.01 14.44 0.41
C PHE A 235 -12.64 14.22 1.78
N LYS A 236 -12.54 15.18 2.70
CA LYS A 236 -13.03 15.05 4.10
C LYS A 236 -14.48 14.56 4.21
N HIS A 237 -15.38 15.04 3.33
CA HIS A 237 -16.80 14.67 3.31
C HIS A 237 -17.12 13.39 2.51
N SER A 238 -16.20 12.92 1.68
CA SER A 238 -16.36 11.75 0.81
C SER A 238 -15.19 10.77 0.94
N SER A 239 -14.60 10.70 2.14
CA SER A 239 -13.32 10.01 2.38
C SER A 239 -13.43 8.52 2.17
N ALA A 240 -14.57 7.92 2.55
CA ALA A 240 -14.86 6.51 2.30
C ALA A 240 -14.87 6.18 0.81
N SER A 241 -15.56 6.97 -0.01
CA SER A 241 -15.62 6.77 -1.48
C SER A 241 -14.25 7.01 -2.15
N ALA A 242 -13.52 8.03 -1.71
CA ALA A 242 -12.17 8.32 -2.21
C ALA A 242 -11.17 7.20 -1.87
N PHE A 243 -11.25 6.67 -0.65
CA PHE A 243 -10.41 5.56 -0.21
C PHE A 243 -10.78 4.23 -0.90
N ALA A 244 -12.08 4.01 -1.16
CA ALA A 244 -12.53 2.86 -1.95
C ALA A 244 -11.98 2.90 -3.38
N LEU A 245 -11.96 4.09 -4.00
CA LEU A 245 -11.38 4.28 -5.33
C LEU A 245 -9.86 4.08 -5.33
N PHE A 246 -9.17 4.56 -4.29
CA PHE A 246 -7.75 4.27 -4.08
C PHE A 246 -7.48 2.76 -4.07
N GLN A 247 -8.19 2.00 -3.23
CA GLN A 247 -7.99 0.55 -3.14
C GLN A 247 -8.33 -0.17 -4.44
N LEU A 248 -9.38 0.28 -5.15
CA LEU A 248 -9.77 -0.30 -6.43
C LEU A 248 -8.65 -0.16 -7.47
N VAL A 249 -8.12 1.06 -7.62
CA VAL A 249 -7.08 1.35 -8.61
C VAL A 249 -5.76 0.69 -8.22
N GLN A 250 -5.40 0.72 -6.93
CA GLN A 250 -4.25 0.00 -6.39
C GLN A 250 -4.37 -1.51 -6.66
N GLY A 251 -5.55 -2.09 -6.46
CA GLY A 251 -5.83 -3.51 -6.71
C GLY A 251 -5.71 -3.88 -8.19
N ILE A 252 -6.27 -3.06 -9.09
CA ILE A 252 -6.16 -3.26 -10.54
C ILE A 252 -4.68 -3.20 -10.97
N ALA A 253 -3.94 -2.18 -10.55
CA ALA A 253 -2.51 -2.05 -10.87
C ALA A 253 -1.69 -3.23 -10.33
N SER A 254 -2.01 -3.69 -9.11
CA SER A 254 -1.37 -4.87 -8.52
C SER A 254 -1.67 -6.13 -9.35
N ALA A 255 -2.92 -6.35 -9.76
CA ALA A 255 -3.31 -7.50 -10.58
C ALA A 255 -2.58 -7.51 -11.93
N ILE A 256 -2.45 -6.34 -12.58
CA ILE A 256 -1.65 -6.17 -13.80
C ILE A 256 -0.20 -6.53 -13.51
N ALA A 257 0.39 -6.01 -12.43
CA ALA A 257 1.76 -6.30 -12.05
C ALA A 257 2.02 -7.79 -11.79
N TYR A 258 1.11 -8.45 -11.08
CA TYR A 258 1.19 -9.90 -10.84
C TYR A 258 1.11 -10.70 -12.14
N SER A 259 0.29 -10.27 -13.10
CA SER A 259 0.11 -11.01 -14.35
C SER A 259 1.40 -11.14 -15.17
N TYR A 260 2.27 -10.12 -15.14
CA TYR A 260 3.54 -10.14 -15.86
C TYR A 260 4.75 -10.51 -15.00
N ALA A 261 4.60 -10.63 -13.67
CA ALA A 261 5.73 -10.76 -12.74
C ALA A 261 6.67 -11.94 -13.03
N GLY A 262 6.14 -13.05 -13.55
CA GLY A 262 6.93 -14.24 -13.91
C GLY A 262 7.26 -14.37 -15.40
N SER A 263 6.79 -13.44 -16.25
CA SER A 263 6.96 -13.52 -17.72
C SER A 263 7.81 -12.39 -18.29
N LEU A 264 7.86 -11.23 -17.62
CA LEU A 264 8.74 -10.13 -17.99
C LEU A 264 10.07 -10.22 -17.25
N ASP A 265 11.17 -9.89 -17.94
CA ASP A 265 12.46 -9.73 -17.29
C ASP A 265 12.46 -8.55 -16.31
N LEU A 266 13.32 -8.64 -15.29
CA LEU A 266 13.41 -7.66 -14.20
C LEU A 266 13.53 -6.21 -14.70
N GLN A 267 14.26 -5.98 -15.80
CA GLN A 267 14.52 -4.65 -16.34
C GLN A 267 13.23 -3.95 -16.81
N TYR A 268 12.33 -4.69 -17.47
CA TYR A 268 11.06 -4.14 -17.91
C TYR A 268 10.11 -3.88 -16.75
N GLN A 269 10.12 -4.76 -15.75
CA GLN A 269 9.34 -4.54 -14.52
C GLN A 269 9.80 -3.29 -13.76
N LEU A 270 11.12 -3.08 -13.67
CA LEU A 270 11.72 -1.87 -13.10
C LEU A 270 11.36 -0.63 -13.90
N LEU A 271 11.40 -0.70 -15.24
CA LEU A 271 11.05 0.41 -16.12
C LEU A 271 9.61 0.88 -15.86
N VAL A 272 8.65 -0.04 -15.78
CA VAL A 272 7.25 0.27 -15.45
C VAL A 272 7.16 1.02 -14.13
N VAL A 273 7.79 0.50 -13.07
CA VAL A 273 7.69 1.09 -11.74
C VAL A 273 8.38 2.46 -11.66
N VAL A 274 9.51 2.65 -12.36
CA VAL A 274 10.23 3.94 -12.41
C VAL A 274 9.42 4.99 -13.18
N ILE A 275 8.79 4.63 -14.30
CA ILE A 275 7.89 5.55 -15.03
C ILE A 275 6.76 6.00 -14.11
N PHE A 276 6.08 5.06 -13.45
CA PHE A 276 5.01 5.39 -12.51
C PHE A 276 5.51 6.17 -11.29
N LEU A 277 6.75 5.97 -10.82
CA LEU A 277 7.35 6.76 -9.75
C LEU A 277 7.51 8.24 -10.15
N ILE A 278 8.01 8.51 -11.34
CA ILE A 278 8.16 9.87 -11.88
C ILE A 278 6.79 10.52 -12.02
N LEU A 279 5.83 9.81 -12.64
CA LEU A 279 4.47 10.30 -12.80
C LEU A 279 3.78 10.55 -11.43
N ASN A 280 4.02 9.70 -10.45
CA ASN A 280 3.52 9.85 -9.08
C ASN A 280 4.04 11.14 -8.43
N ALA A 281 5.35 11.41 -8.53
CA ALA A 281 5.92 12.65 -7.99
C ALA A 281 5.31 13.89 -8.67
N LEU A 282 5.25 13.90 -10.02
CA LEU A 282 4.65 14.99 -10.79
C LEU A 282 3.18 15.22 -10.40
N ALA A 283 2.39 14.15 -10.31
CA ALA A 283 0.99 14.22 -9.92
C ALA A 283 0.82 14.85 -8.52
N PHE A 284 1.63 14.43 -7.54
CA PHE A 284 1.60 15.03 -6.21
C PHE A 284 1.99 16.51 -6.21
N PHE A 285 3.02 16.90 -6.97
CA PHE A 285 3.41 18.30 -7.10
C PHE A 285 2.29 19.15 -7.71
N CYS A 286 1.63 18.66 -8.77
CA CYS A 286 0.47 19.33 -9.35
C CYS A 286 -0.66 19.49 -8.33
N VAL A 287 -0.96 18.44 -7.56
CA VAL A 287 -2.05 18.46 -6.57
C VAL A 287 -1.75 19.38 -5.38
N LEU A 288 -0.48 19.47 -4.95
CA LEU A 288 -0.07 20.29 -3.79
C LEU A 288 0.05 21.78 -4.09
N PHE A 289 0.47 22.15 -5.30
CA PHE A 289 0.75 23.54 -5.66
C PHE A 289 -0.33 24.22 -6.50
N ASP A 290 -1.35 23.49 -6.94
CA ASP A 290 -2.49 24.09 -7.61
C ASP A 290 -3.41 24.79 -6.57
N LYS A 291 -3.36 26.13 -6.56
CA LYS A 291 -4.14 27.01 -5.68
C LYS A 291 -5.64 26.97 -5.97
N THR A 292 -6.02 26.68 -7.21
CA THR A 292 -7.42 26.48 -7.65
C THR A 292 -7.99 25.14 -7.16
N ILE A 293 -7.10 24.18 -6.92
CA ILE A 293 -7.39 22.79 -6.51
C ILE A 293 -7.42 22.62 -4.98
N SER A 294 -6.87 23.57 -4.23
CA SER A 294 -6.74 23.55 -2.76
C SER A 294 -8.03 23.90 -2.00
N GLN A 295 -9.11 24.27 -2.70
CA GLN A 295 -10.42 24.38 -2.06
C GLN A 295 -11.01 22.97 -1.90
N PRO A 296 -11.52 22.59 -0.70
CA PRO A 296 -12.23 21.34 -0.56
C PRO A 296 -13.35 21.31 -1.61
N LEU A 297 -13.39 20.25 -2.41
CA LEU A 297 -14.43 20.05 -3.40
C LEU A 297 -15.78 20.19 -2.68
N LYS A 298 -16.46 21.32 -2.88
CA LYS A 298 -17.89 21.44 -2.61
C LYS A 298 -18.57 20.57 -3.65
N VAL A 299 -18.57 19.26 -3.41
CA VAL A 299 -19.51 18.38 -4.10
C VAL A 299 -20.86 18.94 -3.72
N GLY A 300 -21.52 19.58 -4.68
CA GLY A 300 -22.87 20.11 -4.51
C GLY A 300 -23.80 18.96 -4.17
N LEU A 301 -23.90 18.65 -2.88
CA LEU A 301 -25.16 18.25 -2.29
C LEU A 301 -26.00 19.53 -2.37
N ALA A 302 -26.81 19.60 -3.42
CA ALA A 302 -27.90 20.54 -3.47
C ALA A 302 -28.68 20.40 -2.17
N GLN A 303 -28.79 21.52 -1.46
CA GLN A 303 -29.80 21.85 -0.46
C GLN A 303 -30.49 20.66 0.23
N GLU A 304 -30.07 20.36 1.45
CA GLU A 304 -30.99 19.84 2.46
C GLU A 304 -30.85 20.70 3.72
N ASN A 305 -31.65 21.75 3.71
CA ASN A 305 -32.17 22.58 4.80
C ASN A 305 -31.25 23.04 5.94
N GLU A 306 -31.08 24.37 5.97
CA GLU A 306 -31.22 25.18 7.18
C GLU A 306 -32.36 24.65 8.07
N ALA A 307 -32.02 24.03 9.20
CA ALA A 307 -32.95 23.87 10.32
C ALA A 307 -32.22 23.55 11.63
N TYR A 308 -31.30 24.42 12.08
CA TYR A 308 -31.00 24.54 13.51
C TYR A 308 -30.55 25.98 13.84
N PRO A 309 -31.47 26.95 13.97
CA PRO A 309 -31.23 28.08 14.85
C PRO A 309 -31.53 27.64 16.29
N LEU A 310 -30.75 28.16 17.24
CA LEU A 310 -30.99 28.16 18.70
C LEU A 310 -30.70 26.87 19.47
N LEU A 311 -29.46 26.76 19.99
CA LEU A 311 -29.18 26.21 21.33
C LEU A 311 -27.78 26.64 21.82
N THR A 312 -27.55 27.96 21.82
CA THR A 312 -26.47 28.61 22.60
C THR A 312 -27.04 29.85 23.29
N ALA A 313 -28.00 29.61 24.17
CA ALA A 313 -28.42 30.54 25.20
C ALA A 313 -29.21 29.74 26.26
N LEU A 314 -28.46 29.06 27.14
CA LEU A 314 -28.71 28.71 28.55
C LEU A 314 -27.49 27.93 29.05
#